data_AF-A0A357JDV9-F1
#
_entry.id   AF-A0A357JDV9-F1
#
_cell.length_a   1.000
_cell.length_b   1.000
_cell.length_c   1.000
_cell.angle_alpha   90.00
_cell.angle_beta   90.00
_cell.angle_gamma   90.00
#
_symmetry.space_group_name_H-M   'P 1'
#
loop_
_entity.id
_entity.type
_entity.pdbx_description
1 polymer ?
#
loop_
_entity_poly.entity_id
_entity_poly.type
_entity_poly.pdbx_seq_one_letter_code
_entity_poly.pdbx_strand_id
1 'polypeptide(L)'
;MSYVYQAYSKRLKKKLDIGLKYTVVSILLLTLPLLLAIFLIVKEETTSFVLRMSTIYGFSILFGVISMLIFGQTYKTLPFIVWLHKYQPYVGKQKTPFPRELYSEKLANYQFYTYLLAISFMIFGIIIKNEIILQAGSIALIIVAVLNLWNILKITFHKTTLKPLK
;
A
#
# COMPACT_ATOMS: atom_id res chain seq x y z
N MET A 1 28.49 -1.58 6.01
CA MET A 1 27.46 -2.52 6.51
C MET A 1 27.15 -2.39 8.01
N SER A 2 28.12 -2.11 8.89
CA SER A 2 27.89 -1.98 10.36
C SER A 2 26.87 -0.89 10.76
N TYR A 3 26.90 0.28 10.11
CA TYR A 3 26.01 1.41 10.44
C TYR A 3 24.53 1.16 10.11
N VAL A 4 24.23 0.47 9.00
CA VAL A 4 22.85 0.16 8.59
C VAL A 4 22.20 -0.80 9.59
N TYR A 5 22.97 -1.80 10.04
CA TYR A 5 22.52 -2.76 11.05
C TYR A 5 22.33 -2.08 12.42
N GLN A 6 23.26 -1.21 12.84
CA GLN A 6 23.13 -0.48 14.10
C GLN A 6 21.94 0.50 14.10
N ALA A 7 21.69 1.20 12.98
CA ALA A 7 20.53 2.06 12.83
C ALA A 7 19.21 1.27 12.85
N TYR A 8 19.19 0.07 12.25
CA TYR A 8 18.03 -0.82 12.30
C TYR A 8 17.78 -1.36 13.72
N SER A 9 18.85 -1.78 14.43
CA SER A 9 18.75 -2.35 15.78
C SER A 9 18.42 -1.31 16.85
N LYS A 10 18.90 -0.07 16.71
CA LYS A 10 18.65 1.03 17.67
C LYS A 10 17.39 1.84 17.34
N ARG A 11 16.56 1.42 16.39
CA ARG A 11 15.35 2.17 16.00
C ARG A 11 14.37 2.31 17.18
N LEU A 12 13.95 3.55 17.46
CA LEU A 12 12.99 3.87 18.52
C LEU A 12 11.58 3.28 18.30
N LYS A 13 11.17 3.07 17.04
CA LYS A 13 9.88 2.43 16.70
C LYS A 13 10.11 1.03 16.14
N LYS A 14 9.90 0.01 16.99
CA LYS A 14 10.03 -1.40 16.58
C LYS A 14 8.89 -1.89 15.67
N LYS A 15 7.70 -1.27 15.74
CA LYS A 15 6.58 -1.57 14.83
C LYS A 15 6.70 -0.74 13.57
N LEU A 16 6.73 -1.41 12.41
CA LEU A 16 6.71 -0.75 11.10
C LEU A 16 5.36 -0.06 10.90
N ASP A 17 5.43 1.24 10.59
CA ASP A 17 4.27 2.04 10.21
C ASP A 17 3.62 1.45 8.96
N ILE A 18 2.29 1.54 8.86
CA ILE A 18 1.57 0.90 7.76
C ILE A 18 2.09 1.34 6.39
N GLY A 19 2.35 2.64 6.22
CA GLY A 19 2.90 3.17 4.98
C GLY A 19 4.27 2.59 4.64
N LEU A 20 5.10 2.32 5.64
CA LEU A 20 6.41 1.69 5.44
C LEU A 20 6.29 0.21 5.07
N LYS A 21 5.30 -0.51 5.62
CA LYS A 21 5.03 -1.90 5.19
C LYS A 21 4.70 -1.97 3.70
N TYR A 22 3.82 -1.10 3.21
CA TYR A 22 3.50 -0.99 1.78
C TYR A 22 4.74 -0.71 0.93
N THR A 23 5.58 0.25 1.33
CA THR A 23 6.81 0.57 0.58
C THR A 23 7.78 -0.61 0.54
N VAL A 24 8.02 -1.27 1.67
CA VAL A 24 8.94 -2.42 1.73
C VAL A 24 8.42 -3.57 0.87
N VAL A 25 7.13 -3.90 0.95
CA VAL A 25 6.56 -4.96 0.12
C VAL A 25 6.55 -4.60 -1.36
N SER A 26 6.31 -3.35 -1.72
CA SER A 26 6.42 -2.89 -3.12
C SER A 26 7.84 -3.07 -3.67
N ILE A 27 8.87 -2.71 -2.89
CA ILE A 27 10.28 -2.89 -3.28
C ILE A 27 10.60 -4.37 -3.44
N LEU A 28 10.10 -5.23 -2.55
CA LEU A 28 10.25 -6.68 -2.70
C LEU A 28 9.51 -7.20 -3.94
N LEU A 29 8.29 -6.74 -4.20
CA LEU A 29 7.51 -7.14 -5.37
C LEU A 29 8.12 -6.65 -6.68
N LEU A 30 8.94 -5.60 -6.67
CA LEU A 30 9.64 -5.08 -7.84
C LEU A 30 10.63 -6.08 -8.44
N THR A 31 11.12 -7.06 -7.66
CA THR A 31 11.98 -8.12 -8.21
C THR A 31 11.21 -9.01 -9.20
N LEU A 32 9.91 -9.21 -9.00
CA LEU A 32 9.08 -10.05 -9.87
C LEU A 32 8.98 -9.51 -11.32
N PRO A 33 8.55 -8.25 -11.57
CA PRO A 33 8.51 -7.72 -12.92
C PRO A 33 9.91 -7.56 -13.54
N LEU A 34 10.97 -7.32 -12.75
CA LEU A 34 12.34 -7.30 -13.28
C LEU A 34 12.74 -8.65 -13.87
N LEU A 35 12.50 -9.74 -13.14
CA LEU A 35 12.81 -11.10 -13.61
C LEU A 35 11.96 -11.46 -14.84
N LEU A 36 10.67 -11.09 -14.82
CA LEU A 36 9.78 -11.30 -15.96
C LEU A 36 10.21 -10.49 -17.19
N ALA A 37 10.69 -9.26 -17.03
CA ALA A 37 11.19 -8.45 -18.15
C ALA A 37 12.38 -9.13 -18.83
N ILE A 38 13.36 -9.60 -18.05
CA ILE A 38 14.52 -10.33 -18.59
C ILE A 38 14.07 -11.58 -19.34
N PHE A 39 13.16 -12.35 -18.74
CA PHE A 39 12.60 -13.55 -19.37
C PHE A 39 11.89 -13.26 -20.70
N LEU A 40 11.09 -12.19 -20.76
CA LEU A 40 10.33 -11.80 -21.94
C LEU A 40 11.23 -11.26 -23.06
N ILE A 41 12.33 -10.57 -22.74
CA ILE A 41 13.29 -10.08 -23.75
C ILE A 41 14.03 -11.23 -24.43
N VAL A 42 14.36 -12.30 -23.69
CA VAL A 42 15.08 -13.47 -24.23
C VAL A 42 14.20 -14.36 -25.11
N LYS A 43 12.87 -14.27 -24.97
CA LYS A 43 11.92 -15.08 -25.73
C LYS A 43 11.36 -14.30 -26.91
N GLU A 44 11.85 -14.60 -28.12
CA GLU A 44 11.38 -13.98 -29.37
C GLU A 44 10.05 -14.56 -29.88
N GLU A 45 9.66 -15.76 -29.47
CA GLU A 45 8.44 -16.42 -29.96
C GLU A 45 7.18 -16.04 -29.16
N THR A 46 6.16 -15.55 -29.87
CA THR A 46 4.86 -15.20 -29.31
C THR A 46 3.98 -16.43 -29.07
N THR A 47 4.26 -17.17 -27.99
CA THR A 47 3.43 -18.31 -27.56
C THR A 47 2.34 -17.88 -26.56
N SER A 48 1.29 -18.70 -26.40
CA SER A 48 0.25 -18.49 -25.38
C SER A 48 0.80 -18.46 -23.93
N PHE A 49 2.00 -18.99 -23.72
CA PHE A 49 2.73 -18.88 -22.47
C PHE A 49 3.35 -17.47 -22.29
N VAL A 50 4.04 -16.95 -23.31
CA VAL A 50 4.64 -15.62 -23.30
C VAL A 50 3.58 -14.53 -23.10
N LEU A 51 2.41 -14.66 -23.73
CA LEU A 51 1.30 -13.72 -23.53
C LEU A 51 0.86 -13.65 -22.06
N ARG A 52 0.73 -14.81 -21.39
CA ARG A 52 0.37 -14.86 -19.95
C ARG A 52 1.43 -14.21 -19.07
N MET A 53 2.71 -14.48 -19.35
CA MET A 53 3.81 -13.86 -18.61
C MET A 53 3.85 -12.35 -18.80
N SER A 54 3.52 -11.86 -20.01
CA SER A 54 3.35 -10.43 -20.28
C SER A 54 2.19 -9.81 -19.47
N THR A 55 1.05 -10.50 -19.36
CA THR A 55 -0.06 -10.05 -18.50
C THR A 55 0.35 -9.98 -17.03
N ILE A 56 1.06 -10.99 -16.52
CA ILE A 56 1.56 -11.00 -15.12
C ILE A 56 2.58 -9.88 -14.92
N TYR A 57 3.45 -9.62 -15.90
CA TYR A 57 4.42 -8.54 -15.87
C TYR A 57 3.72 -7.18 -15.73
N GLY A 58 2.78 -6.86 -16.63
CA GLY A 58 2.04 -5.61 -16.59
C GLY A 58 1.22 -5.46 -15.30
N PHE A 59 0.55 -6.53 -14.88
CA PHE A 59 -0.22 -6.55 -13.63
C PHE A 59 0.68 -6.30 -12.40
N SER A 60 1.85 -6.94 -12.35
CA SER A 60 2.78 -6.82 -11.22
C SER A 60 3.37 -5.41 -11.10
N ILE A 61 3.62 -4.72 -12.21
CA ILE A 61 4.06 -3.32 -12.17
C ILE A 61 2.95 -2.43 -11.61
N LEU A 62 1.75 -2.50 -12.19
CA LEU A 62 0.65 -1.59 -11.85
C LEU A 62 0.11 -1.83 -10.43
N PHE A 63 -0.20 -3.09 -10.11
CA PHE A 63 -0.80 -3.45 -8.82
C PHE A 63 0.25 -3.86 -7.78
N GLY A 64 1.28 -4.60 -8.17
CA GLY A 64 2.33 -5.00 -7.23
C GLY A 64 3.21 -3.84 -6.76
N VAL A 65 3.68 -3.01 -7.69
CA VAL A 65 4.63 -1.92 -7.36
C VAL A 65 3.92 -0.58 -7.16
N ILE A 66 3.32 -0.03 -8.22
CA ILE A 66 2.83 1.34 -8.25
C ILE A 66 1.71 1.56 -7.24
N SER A 67 0.69 0.71 -7.26
CA SER A 67 -0.46 0.83 -6.37
C SER A 67 -0.08 0.65 -4.89
N MET A 68 0.83 -0.27 -4.55
CA MET A 68 1.36 -0.38 -3.19
C MET A 68 2.08 0.89 -2.75
N LEU A 69 2.90 1.50 -3.61
CA LEU A 69 3.56 2.77 -3.29
C LEU A 69 2.54 3.89 -3.05
N ILE A 70 1.52 3.99 -3.91
CA ILE A 70 0.45 4.96 -3.77
C ILE A 70 -0.24 4.77 -2.41
N PHE A 71 -0.68 3.56 -2.07
CA PHE A 71 -1.31 3.31 -0.76
C PHE A 71 -0.39 3.66 0.40
N GLY A 72 0.89 3.31 0.31
CA GLY A 72 1.87 3.62 1.35
C GLY A 72 2.04 5.12 1.59
N GLN A 73 2.07 5.91 0.52
CA GLN A 73 2.23 7.37 0.60
C GLN A 73 0.93 8.09 0.96
N THR A 74 -0.23 7.60 0.51
CA THR A 74 -1.54 8.19 0.83
C THR A 74 -1.74 8.32 2.35
N TYR A 75 -1.35 7.31 3.13
CA TYR A 75 -1.45 7.36 4.61
C TYR A 75 -0.48 8.33 5.30
N LYS A 76 0.47 8.90 4.56
CA LYS A 76 1.36 9.97 5.07
C LYS A 76 0.90 11.33 4.56
N THR A 77 0.69 11.44 3.26
CA THR A 77 0.41 12.71 2.58
C THR A 77 -0.99 13.22 2.90
N LEU A 78 -2.03 12.39 2.79
CA LEU A 78 -3.40 12.85 2.98
C LEU A 78 -3.68 13.32 4.42
N PRO A 79 -3.31 12.57 5.47
CA PRO A 79 -3.49 13.06 6.83
C PRO A 79 -2.68 14.32 7.11
N PHE A 80 -1.48 14.46 6.53
CA PHE A 80 -0.68 15.67 6.68
C PHE A 80 -1.36 16.90 6.05
N ILE A 81 -1.90 16.78 4.83
CA ILE A 81 -2.62 17.87 4.16
C ILE A 81 -3.85 18.30 4.97
N VAL A 82 -4.66 17.33 5.41
CA VAL A 82 -5.86 17.63 6.20
C VAL A 82 -5.48 18.24 7.55
N TRP A 83 -4.40 17.74 8.17
CA TRP A 83 -3.89 18.30 9.40
C TRP A 83 -3.42 19.74 9.22
N LEU A 84 -2.66 20.02 8.17
CA LEU A 84 -2.15 21.36 7.88
C LEU A 84 -3.32 22.33 7.67
N HIS A 85 -4.34 21.93 6.92
CA HIS A 85 -5.50 22.79 6.67
C HIS A 85 -6.34 23.06 7.93
N LYS A 86 -6.57 22.05 8.78
CA LYS A 86 -7.49 22.18 9.93
C LYS A 86 -6.81 22.57 11.25
N TYR A 87 -5.55 22.19 11.45
CA TYR A 87 -4.88 22.27 12.75
C TYR A 87 -3.67 23.22 12.80
N GLN A 88 -3.11 23.63 11.67
CA GLN A 88 -1.97 24.57 11.63
C GLN A 88 -2.22 25.87 12.43
N PRO A 89 -3.41 26.51 12.37
CA PRO A 89 -3.65 27.75 13.13
C PRO A 89 -3.69 27.58 14.66
N TYR A 90 -3.86 26.35 15.14
CA TYR A 90 -4.03 26.01 16.56
C TYR A 90 -2.75 25.48 17.21
N VAL A 91 -1.69 25.29 16.43
CA VAL A 91 -0.38 24.85 16.93
C VAL A 91 0.13 25.86 17.96
N GLY A 92 0.50 25.37 19.15
CA GLY A 92 0.95 26.20 20.27
C GLY A 92 -0.16 26.88 21.08
N LYS A 93 -1.41 26.84 20.62
CA LYS A 93 -2.58 27.42 21.33
C LYS A 93 -3.47 26.34 21.96
N GLN A 94 -3.64 25.21 21.29
CA GLN A 94 -4.47 24.09 21.73
C GLN A 94 -3.78 22.75 21.41
N LYS A 95 -4.19 21.67 22.10
CA LYS A 95 -3.62 20.35 21.84
C LYS A 95 -4.15 19.86 20.50
N THR A 96 -3.27 19.78 19.50
CA THR A 96 -3.59 19.25 18.17
C THR A 96 -3.25 17.77 18.08
N PRO A 97 -4.09 16.94 17.44
CA PRO A 97 -3.78 15.53 17.23
C PRO A 97 -2.58 15.39 16.29
N PHE A 98 -1.88 14.27 16.32
CA PHE A 98 -0.86 13.99 15.32
C PHE A 98 -1.51 13.62 13.97
N PRO A 99 -0.91 13.95 12.80
CA PRO A 99 -1.47 13.59 11.50
C PRO A 99 -1.82 12.09 11.37
N ARG A 100 -1.00 11.23 11.97
CA ARG A 100 -1.21 9.77 11.96
C ARG A 100 -2.47 9.32 12.70
N GLU A 101 -2.98 10.12 13.63
CA GLU A 101 -4.19 9.80 14.41
C GLU A 101 -5.48 10.08 13.64
N LEU A 102 -5.39 10.76 12.50
CA LEU A 102 -6.55 11.08 11.65
C LEU A 102 -7.11 9.86 10.90
N TYR A 103 -6.32 8.79 10.75
CA TYR A 103 -6.75 7.55 10.08
C TYR A 103 -6.78 6.36 11.05
N SER A 104 -7.48 5.29 10.65
CA SER A 104 -7.54 4.07 11.44
C SER A 104 -6.41 3.11 11.08
N GLU A 105 -5.43 2.93 11.97
CA GLU A 105 -4.36 1.94 11.73
C GLU A 105 -4.87 0.51 11.59
N LYS A 106 -5.93 0.14 12.33
CA LYS A 106 -6.52 -1.20 12.24
C LYS A 106 -7.09 -1.44 10.84
N LEU A 107 -7.84 -0.47 10.32
CA LEU A 107 -8.45 -0.58 8.99
C LEU A 107 -7.38 -0.57 7.88
N ALA A 108 -6.33 0.22 8.04
CA ALA A 108 -5.19 0.24 7.12
C ALA A 108 -4.41 -1.09 7.12
N ASN A 109 -4.27 -1.77 8.26
CA ASN A 109 -3.70 -3.13 8.33
C ASN A 109 -4.60 -4.16 7.64
N TYR A 110 -5.91 -4.12 7.87
CA TYR A 110 -6.83 -5.01 7.15
C TYR A 110 -6.74 -4.80 5.63
N GLN A 111 -6.75 -3.54 5.17
CA GLN A 111 -6.57 -3.22 3.76
C GLN A 111 -5.27 -3.83 3.21
N PHE A 112 -4.16 -3.71 3.95
CA PHE A 112 -2.86 -4.21 3.52
C PHE A 112 -2.85 -5.74 3.32
N TYR A 113 -3.37 -6.50 4.29
CA TYR A 113 -3.40 -7.96 4.18
C TYR A 113 -4.39 -8.44 3.11
N THR A 114 -5.56 -7.81 3.02
CA THR A 114 -6.53 -8.11 1.95
C THR A 114 -5.93 -7.81 0.57
N TYR A 115 -5.15 -6.74 0.44
CA TYR A 115 -4.49 -6.39 -0.82
C TYR A 115 -3.41 -7.37 -1.23
N LEU A 116 -2.59 -7.82 -0.28
CA LEU A 116 -1.62 -8.90 -0.50
C LEU A 116 -2.28 -10.20 -0.97
N LEU A 117 -3.40 -10.58 -0.36
CA LEU A 117 -4.20 -11.74 -0.78
C LEU A 117 -4.77 -11.54 -2.19
N ALA A 118 -5.31 -10.36 -2.47
CA ALA A 118 -5.90 -10.04 -3.78
C ALA A 118 -4.86 -10.16 -4.91
N ILE A 119 -3.67 -9.58 -4.74
CA ILE A 119 -2.57 -9.69 -5.71
C ILE A 119 -2.16 -11.15 -5.88
N SER A 120 -2.03 -11.89 -4.78
CA SER A 120 -1.64 -13.30 -4.83
C SER A 120 -2.64 -14.12 -5.65
N PHE A 121 -3.94 -13.98 -5.36
CA PHE A 121 -5.00 -14.66 -6.13
C PHE A 121 -5.02 -14.24 -7.60
N MET A 122 -4.81 -12.97 -7.91
CA MET A 122 -4.73 -12.52 -9.31
C MET A 122 -3.56 -13.19 -10.04
N ILE A 123 -2.36 -13.21 -9.46
CA ILE A 123 -1.19 -13.84 -10.08
C ILE A 123 -1.41 -15.35 -10.23
N PHE A 124 -1.85 -16.04 -9.19
CA PHE A 124 -2.12 -17.49 -9.24
C PHE A 124 -3.25 -17.83 -10.23
N GLY A 125 -4.30 -17.02 -10.28
CA GLY A 125 -5.41 -17.17 -11.22
C GLY A 125 -4.95 -17.06 -12.67
N ILE A 126 -4.05 -16.12 -13.00
CA ILE A 126 -3.47 -16.00 -14.35
C ILE A 126 -2.60 -17.22 -14.69
N ILE A 127 -1.79 -17.71 -13.74
CA ILE A 127 -0.90 -18.86 -13.97
C ILE A 127 -1.71 -20.13 -14.26
N ILE A 128 -2.70 -20.42 -13.40
CA ILE A 128 -3.51 -21.64 -13.45
C ILE A 128 -4.62 -21.55 -14.52
N LYS A 129 -4.88 -20.36 -15.07
CA LYS A 129 -6.01 -20.08 -15.98
C LYS A 129 -7.36 -20.41 -15.35
N ASN A 130 -7.54 -20.09 -14.06
CA ASN A 130 -8.77 -20.37 -13.34
C ASN A 130 -9.56 -19.08 -13.11
N GLU A 131 -10.72 -18.99 -13.74
CA GLU A 131 -11.61 -17.82 -13.65
C GLU A 131 -12.16 -17.60 -12.24
N ILE A 132 -12.44 -18.66 -11.48
CA ILE A 132 -12.98 -18.56 -10.12
C ILE A 132 -11.95 -17.89 -9.20
N ILE A 133 -10.68 -18.25 -9.34
CA ILE A 133 -9.58 -17.65 -8.56
C ILE A 133 -9.40 -16.18 -8.95
N LEU A 134 -9.49 -15.85 -10.24
CA LEU A 134 -9.42 -14.47 -10.73
C LEU A 134 -10.59 -13.61 -10.21
N GLN A 135 -11.80 -14.16 -10.19
CA GLN A 135 -12.98 -13.50 -9.63
C GLN A 135 -12.81 -13.26 -8.14
N ALA A 136 -12.32 -14.26 -7.38
CA ALA A 136 -12.03 -14.10 -5.96
C ALA A 136 -10.98 -12.99 -5.70
N GLY A 137 -9.91 -12.95 -6.51
CA GLY A 137 -8.91 -11.87 -6.45
C GLY A 137 -9.52 -10.48 -6.76
N SER A 138 -10.41 -10.41 -7.74
CA SER A 138 -11.11 -9.18 -8.12
C SER A 138 -12.07 -8.69 -7.01
N ILE A 139 -12.83 -9.59 -6.39
CA ILE A 139 -13.68 -9.27 -5.23
C ILE A 139 -12.81 -8.75 -4.07
N ALA A 140 -11.67 -9.38 -3.81
CA ALA A 140 -10.74 -8.92 -2.79
C ALA A 140 -10.20 -7.51 -3.09
N LEU A 141 -9.93 -7.16 -4.36
CA LEU A 141 -9.57 -5.79 -4.76
C LEU A 141 -10.69 -4.79 -4.50
N ILE A 142 -11.96 -5.17 -4.74
CA ILE A 142 -13.11 -4.31 -4.43
C ILE A 142 -13.18 -4.04 -2.92
N ILE A 143 -12.99 -5.07 -2.09
CA ILE A 143 -12.95 -4.92 -0.62
C ILE A 143 -11.83 -3.94 -0.22
N VAL A 144 -10.65 -4.05 -0.83
CA VAL A 144 -9.53 -3.13 -0.60
C VAL A 144 -9.92 -1.69 -0.94
N ALA A 145 -10.58 -1.47 -2.08
CA ALA A 145 -11.04 -0.14 -2.49
C ALA A 145 -12.04 0.45 -1.48
N VAL A 146 -12.98 -0.35 -0.98
CA VAL A 146 -13.95 0.08 0.04
C VAL A 146 -13.25 0.44 1.35
N LEU A 147 -12.31 -0.39 1.83
CA LEU A 147 -11.52 -0.10 3.04
C LEU A 147 -10.67 1.17 2.89
N ASN A 148 -10.13 1.40 1.69
CA ASN A 148 -9.36 2.60 1.40
C ASN A 148 -10.23 3.85 1.42
N LEU A 149 -11.37 3.80 0.72
CA LEU A 149 -12.34 4.89 0.68
C LEU A 149 -12.82 5.23 2.08
N TRP A 150 -13.14 4.23 2.91
CA TRP A 150 -13.57 4.46 4.29
C TRP A 150 -12.51 5.19 5.13
N ASN A 151 -11.23 4.81 4.98
CA ASN A 151 -10.15 5.51 5.65
C ASN A 151 -10.00 6.96 5.15
N ILE A 152 -10.08 7.18 3.84
CA ILE A 152 -10.03 8.52 3.24
C ILE A 152 -11.14 9.40 3.79
N LEU A 153 -12.38 8.90 3.79
CA LEU A 153 -13.54 9.61 4.35
C LEU A 153 -13.35 9.93 5.83
N LYS A 154 -12.82 8.98 6.61
CA LYS A 154 -12.52 9.21 8.03
C LYS A 154 -11.51 10.34 8.24
N ILE A 155 -10.49 10.43 7.39
CA ILE A 155 -9.47 11.48 7.45
C ILE A 155 -10.09 12.84 7.06
N THR A 156 -10.81 12.92 5.94
CA THR A 156 -11.36 14.17 5.42
C THR A 156 -12.46 14.75 6.30
N PHE A 157 -13.39 13.91 6.77
CA PHE A 157 -14.49 14.30 7.65
C PHE A 157 -14.12 14.34 9.13
N HIS A 158 -12.84 14.22 9.46
CA HIS A 158 -12.40 14.32 10.85
C HIS A 158 -12.80 15.67 11.45
N LYS A 159 -13.58 15.62 12.55
CA LYS A 159 -14.06 16.80 13.27
C LYS A 159 -12.95 17.35 14.16
N THR A 160 -12.77 18.67 14.15
CA THR A 160 -11.80 19.39 14.98
C THR A 160 -12.28 19.47 16.43
N THR A 161 -11.98 18.45 17.23
CA THR A 161 -12.24 18.48 18.67
C THR A 161 -10.99 18.95 19.39
N LEU A 162 -10.88 20.26 19.59
CA LEU A 162 -9.72 20.88 20.22
C LEU A 162 -9.89 20.92 21.74
N LYS A 163 -8.88 20.45 22.48
CA LYS A 163 -8.81 20.58 23.94
C LYS A 163 -7.91 21.76 24.31
N PRO A 164 -8.20 22.51 25.39
CA PRO A 164 -7.36 23.61 25.82
C PRO A 164 -5.93 23.13 26.14
N LEU A 165 -4.93 23.94 25.81
CA LEU A 165 -3.58 23.76 26.35
C LEU A 165 -3.70 23.95 27.87
N LYS A 166 -3.31 22.94 28.65
CA LYS A 166 -3.08 23.11 30.08
C LYS A 166 -1.80 23.92 30.27
#